data_AF-A0A2E9UNQ4-F1
#
_entry.id   AF-A0A2E9UNQ4-F1
#
_cell.length_a   1.000
_cell.length_b   1.000
_cell.length_c   1.000
_cell.angle_alpha   90.00
_cell.angle_beta   90.00
_cell.angle_gamma   90.00
#
_symmetry.space_group_name_H-M   'P 1'
#
loop_
_entity.id
_entity.type
_entity.pdbx_description
1 polymer ?
#
loop_
_entity_poly.entity_id
_entity_poly.type
_entity_poly.pdbx_seq_one_letter_code
_entity_poly.pdbx_strand_id
1 'polypeptide(L)'
;MFWTVDRSTSERGITGLETAIILIAFVVVASVFAFTVLSMGIFASERSKETVFAGLQEAKSTLEPRGATVAYKADRGGTDTIYKVSLIVTNAVDGEPVDLTPPYTADGSAAGPDISSGAEYKTIISYSDINQVMSDVPGV
;
A
#
# COMPACT_ATOMS: atom_id res chain seq x y z
N MET A 1 -76.84 26.54 -36.47
CA MET A 1 -75.68 26.26 -35.62
C MET A 1 -75.31 24.80 -35.78
N PHE A 2 -74.01 24.51 -35.72
CA PHE A 2 -73.40 23.19 -35.59
C PHE A 2 -73.03 22.47 -36.89
N TRP A 3 -71.78 22.72 -37.31
CA TRP A 3 -70.98 21.82 -38.14
C TRP A 3 -70.22 20.89 -37.20
N THR A 4 -70.34 19.58 -37.38
CA THR A 4 -69.53 18.59 -36.65
C THR A 4 -68.16 18.50 -37.33
N VAL A 5 -67.11 18.85 -36.59
CA VAL A 5 -65.73 18.59 -37.00
C VAL A 5 -65.45 17.10 -36.78
N ASP A 6 -65.26 16.35 -37.87
CA ASP A 6 -64.72 15.00 -37.79
C ASP A 6 -63.22 15.09 -37.45
N ARG A 7 -62.87 14.72 -36.23
CA ARG A 7 -61.49 14.68 -35.75
C ARG A 7 -61.00 13.26 -36.02
N SER A 8 -60.43 13.01 -37.20
CA SER A 8 -59.69 11.78 -37.45
C SER A 8 -58.41 11.80 -36.60
N THR A 9 -58.53 11.30 -35.38
CA THR A 9 -57.40 10.98 -34.52
C THR A 9 -56.62 9.87 -35.21
N SER A 10 -55.56 10.23 -35.93
CA SER A 10 -54.51 9.28 -36.32
C SER A 10 -53.88 8.73 -35.05
N GLU A 11 -54.49 7.70 -34.47
CA GLU A 11 -53.90 6.88 -33.43
C GLU A 11 -52.74 6.12 -34.09
N ARG A 12 -51.53 6.69 -33.96
CA ARG A 12 -50.30 6.04 -34.41
C ARG A 12 -50.06 4.85 -33.47
N GLY A 13 -50.35 3.64 -33.94
CA GLY A 13 -50.05 2.42 -33.21
C GLY A 13 -48.54 2.29 -32.97
N ILE A 14 -48.17 1.85 -31.76
CA ILE A 14 -46.79 1.46 -31.44
C ILE A 14 -46.43 0.28 -32.36
N THR A 15 -45.49 0.48 -33.30
CA THR A 15 -45.14 -0.60 -34.23
C THR A 15 -44.14 -1.54 -33.56
N GLY A 16 -44.28 -2.85 -33.80
CA GLY A 16 -43.37 -3.85 -33.21
C GLY A 16 -41.90 -3.65 -33.59
N LEU A 17 -41.67 -3.01 -34.75
CA LEU A 17 -40.34 -2.65 -35.23
C LEU A 17 -39.70 -1.55 -34.37
N GLU A 18 -40.48 -0.55 -33.93
CA GLU A 18 -40.01 0.53 -33.07
C GLU A 18 -39.65 0.01 -31.67
N THR A 19 -40.46 -0.89 -31.11
CA THR A 19 -40.12 -1.59 -29.86
C THR A 19 -38.93 -2.52 -29.99
N ALA A 20 -38.70 -3.13 -31.16
CA ALA A 20 -37.55 -4.02 -31.39
C ALA A 20 -36.23 -3.24 -31.39
N ILE A 21 -36.20 -2.04 -31.99
CA ILE A 21 -35.01 -1.17 -31.98
C ILE A 21 -34.68 -0.73 -30.54
N ILE A 22 -35.70 -0.35 -29.77
CA ILE A 22 -35.54 0.02 -28.35
C ILE A 22 -34.99 -1.18 -27.55
N LEU A 23 -35.49 -2.39 -27.80
CA LEU A 23 -35.00 -3.61 -27.15
C LEU A 23 -33.52 -3.89 -27.45
N ILE A 24 -33.09 -3.78 -28.71
CA ILE A 24 -31.68 -3.98 -29.07
C ILE A 24 -30.81 -2.94 -28.38
N ALA A 25 -31.21 -1.66 -28.40
CA ALA A 25 -30.48 -0.60 -27.71
C ALA A 25 -30.35 -0.88 -26.21
N PHE A 26 -31.42 -1.33 -25.55
CA PHE A 26 -31.41 -1.68 -24.13
C PHE A 26 -30.48 -2.85 -23.82
N VAL A 27 -30.52 -3.91 -24.63
CA VAL A 27 -29.65 -5.08 -24.46
C VAL A 27 -28.18 -4.72 -24.66
N VAL A 28 -27.85 -3.85 -25.63
CA VAL A 28 -26.49 -3.39 -25.87
C VAL A 28 -25.98 -2.53 -24.71
N VAL A 29 -26.79 -1.62 -24.19
CA VAL A 29 -26.42 -0.82 -23.00
C VAL A 29 -26.20 -1.73 -21.79
N ALA A 30 -27.08 -2.71 -21.59
CA ALA A 30 -26.95 -3.68 -20.50
C ALA A 30 -25.69 -4.57 -20.63
N SER A 31 -25.34 -5.00 -21.85
CA SER A 31 -24.16 -5.85 -22.07
C SER A 31 -22.85 -5.10 -21.87
N VAL A 32 -22.75 -3.85 -22.34
CA VAL A 32 -21.57 -3.01 -22.10
C VAL A 32 -21.44 -2.69 -20.61
N PHE A 33 -22.55 -2.39 -19.93
CA PHE A 33 -22.55 -2.19 -18.49
C PHE A 33 -22.13 -3.45 -17.71
N ALA A 34 -22.63 -4.62 -18.10
CA ALA A 34 -22.23 -5.88 -17.47
C ALA A 34 -20.73 -6.17 -17.66
N PHE A 35 -20.19 -5.89 -18.85
CA PHE A 35 -18.77 -6.08 -19.14
C PHE A 35 -17.87 -5.15 -18.29
N THR A 36 -18.25 -3.87 -18.14
CA THR A 36 -17.47 -2.93 -17.32
C THR A 36 -17.52 -3.31 -15.84
N VAL A 37 -18.70 -3.69 -15.32
CA VAL A 37 -18.85 -4.17 -13.95
C VAL A 37 -18.03 -5.43 -13.70
N LEU A 38 -18.06 -6.41 -14.61
CA LEU A 38 -17.25 -7.62 -14.49
C LEU A 38 -15.75 -7.30 -14.50
N SER A 39 -15.29 -6.45 -15.41
CA SER A 39 -13.88 -6.07 -15.53
C SER A 39 -13.39 -5.32 -14.29
N MET A 40 -14.18 -4.36 -13.79
CA MET A 40 -13.89 -3.66 -12.54
C MET A 40 -13.94 -4.60 -11.33
N GLY A 41 -14.88 -5.55 -11.31
CA GLY A 41 -15.01 -6.55 -10.25
C GLY A 41 -13.81 -7.49 -10.15
N ILE A 42 -13.29 -7.95 -11.30
CA ILE A 42 -12.07 -8.77 -11.36
C ILE A 42 -10.87 -7.95 -10.87
N PHE A 43 -10.69 -6.72 -11.34
CA PHE A 43 -9.60 -5.87 -10.89
C PHE A 43 -9.67 -5.57 -9.38
N ALA A 44 -10.86 -5.27 -8.87
CA ALA A 44 -11.09 -5.06 -7.44
C ALA A 44 -10.75 -6.32 -6.62
N SER A 45 -11.10 -7.50 -7.13
CA SER A 45 -10.80 -8.78 -6.47
C SER A 45 -9.29 -9.07 -6.45
N GLU A 46 -8.59 -8.84 -7.56
CA GLU A 46 -7.12 -8.99 -7.62
C GLU A 46 -6.42 -8.01 -6.68
N ARG A 47 -6.86 -6.75 -6.63
CA ARG A 47 -6.32 -5.77 -5.68
C ARG A 47 -6.61 -6.14 -4.23
N SER A 48 -7.82 -6.63 -3.93
CA SER A 48 -8.15 -7.12 -2.60
C SER A 48 -7.25 -8.28 -2.18
N LYS A 49 -7.01 -9.23 -3.09
CA LYS A 49 -6.10 -10.36 -2.85
C LYS A 49 -4.68 -9.87 -2.55
N GLU A 50 -4.14 -8.98 -3.39
CA GLU A 50 -2.81 -8.39 -3.21
C GLU A 50 -2.69 -7.67 -1.87
N THR A 51 -3.66 -6.83 -1.50
CA THR A 51 -3.68 -6.13 -0.21
C THR A 51 -3.77 -7.10 0.98
N VAL A 52 -4.55 -8.17 0.89
CA VAL A 52 -4.63 -9.19 1.95
C VAL A 52 -3.31 -9.93 2.11
N PHE A 53 -2.65 -10.31 1.01
CA PHE A 53 -1.33 -10.94 1.08
C PHE A 53 -0.26 -10.00 1.61
N ALA A 54 -0.24 -8.74 1.16
CA ALA A 54 0.69 -7.73 1.67
C ALA A 54 0.46 -7.46 3.16
N GLY A 55 -0.80 -7.33 3.61
CA GLY A 55 -1.11 -7.16 5.02
C GLY A 55 -0.77 -8.38 5.88
N LEU A 56 -0.93 -9.59 5.35
CA LEU A 56 -0.48 -10.81 6.01
C LEU A 56 1.06 -10.86 6.10
N GLN A 57 1.77 -10.47 5.04
CA GLN A 57 3.23 -10.36 5.06
C GLN A 57 3.68 -9.33 6.09
N GLU A 58 3.09 -8.14 6.11
CA GLU A 58 3.40 -7.08 7.08
C GLU A 58 3.16 -7.54 8.52
N ALA A 59 2.04 -8.22 8.80
CA ALA A 59 1.74 -8.78 10.11
C ALA A 59 2.74 -9.88 10.54
N LYS A 60 3.29 -10.63 9.56
CA LYS A 60 4.32 -11.66 9.79
C LYS A 60 5.73 -11.09 9.87
N SER A 61 5.99 -9.92 9.31
CA SER A 61 7.29 -9.23 9.30
C SER A 61 7.60 -8.51 10.63
N THR A 62 7.13 -9.07 11.75
CA THR A 62 7.41 -8.53 13.08
C THR A 62 8.67 -9.15 13.66
N LEU A 63 9.54 -8.30 14.23
CA LEU A 63 10.74 -8.72 14.93
C LEU A 63 10.45 -8.76 16.43
N GLU A 64 10.66 -9.91 17.05
CA GLU A 64 10.60 -10.08 18.51
C GLU A 64 12.03 -10.12 19.09
N PRO A 65 12.32 -9.37 20.16
CA PRO A 65 13.58 -9.52 20.87
C PRO A 65 13.61 -10.88 21.56
N ARG A 66 14.63 -11.69 21.28
CA ARG A 66 14.82 -13.01 21.87
C ARG A 66 16.10 -13.05 22.68
N GLY A 67 15.97 -13.26 23.98
CA GLY A 67 17.09 -13.36 24.91
C GLY A 67 17.36 -12.06 25.66
N ALA A 68 18.57 -11.94 26.21
CA ALA A 68 18.96 -10.80 27.04
C ALA A 68 19.46 -9.64 26.18
N THR A 69 18.95 -8.44 26.44
CA THR A 69 19.54 -7.19 25.93
C THR A 69 20.72 -6.82 26.82
N VAL A 70 21.90 -6.68 26.22
CA VAL A 70 23.14 -6.36 26.93
C VAL A 70 23.60 -4.97 26.54
N ALA A 71 23.73 -4.09 27.52
CA ALA A 71 24.33 -2.77 27.37
C ALA A 71 25.77 -2.78 27.89
N TYR A 72 26.70 -2.31 27.07
CA TYR A 72 28.11 -2.16 27.42
C TYR A 72 28.35 -0.70 27.80
N LYS A 73 28.88 -0.48 29.01
CA LYS A 73 29.37 0.83 29.43
C LYS A 73 30.81 1.03 28.93
N ALA A 74 31.14 2.25 28.54
CA ALA A 74 32.53 2.67 28.32
C ALA A 74 32.82 3.87 29.21
N ASP A 75 34.01 3.87 29.81
CA ASP A 75 34.56 5.07 30.44
C ASP A 75 35.29 5.88 29.37
N ARG A 76 34.93 7.15 29.22
CA ARG A 76 35.71 8.13 28.47
C ARG A 76 35.97 9.33 29.35
N GLY A 77 37.09 9.29 30.08
CA GLY A 77 37.56 10.44 30.86
C GLY A 77 36.75 10.68 32.14
N GLY A 78 36.36 9.61 32.84
CA GLY A 78 35.65 9.70 34.12
C GLY A 78 34.13 9.83 34.01
N THR A 79 33.58 9.73 32.80
CA THR A 79 32.13 9.63 32.57
C THR A 79 31.81 8.24 32.06
N ASP A 80 31.06 7.49 32.86
CA ASP A 80 30.49 6.19 32.48
C ASP A 80 29.24 6.43 31.62
N THR A 81 29.29 6.07 30.34
CA THR A 81 28.12 6.12 29.45
C THR A 81 27.88 4.77 28.78
N ILE A 82 26.64 4.50 28.38
CA ILE A 82 26.30 3.33 27.58
C ILE A 82 26.83 3.56 26.16
N TYR A 83 27.81 2.75 25.76
CA TYR A 83 28.51 2.90 24.48
C TYR A 83 27.98 1.96 23.40
N LYS A 84 27.46 0.79 23.80
CA LYS A 84 26.94 -0.20 22.85
C LYS A 84 25.77 -0.96 23.47
N VAL A 85 24.69 -1.13 22.72
CA VAL A 85 23.59 -2.03 23.07
C VAL A 85 23.58 -3.18 22.08
N SER A 86 23.59 -4.40 22.60
CA SER A 86 23.48 -5.63 21.81
C SER A 86 22.19 -6.33 22.21
N LEU A 87 21.36 -6.58 21.20
CA LEU A 87 20.10 -7.29 21.34
C LEU A 87 20.01 -8.30 20.20
N ILE A 88 19.42 -9.44 20.48
CA ILE A 88 19.15 -10.48 19.49
C ILE A 88 17.67 -10.35 19.15
N VAL A 89 17.38 -10.14 17.87
CA VAL A 89 16.02 -10.16 17.33
C VAL A 89 15.83 -11.39 16.48
N THR A 90 14.64 -11.98 16.59
CA THR A 90 14.19 -13.04 15.70
C THR A 90 12.91 -12.62 15.05
N ASN A 91 12.65 -13.07 13.83
CA ASN A 91 11.30 -13.00 13.27
C ASN A 91 10.32 -13.73 14.19
N ALA A 92 9.12 -13.19 14.33
CA ALA A 92 8.00 -13.94 14.89
C ALA A 92 7.88 -15.29 14.15
N VAL A 93 7.49 -16.34 14.87
CA VAL A 93 7.50 -17.73 14.37
C VAL A 93 6.91 -17.85 12.95
N ASP A 94 7.69 -18.41 12.02
CA ASP A 94 7.34 -18.57 10.59
C ASP A 94 7.10 -17.23 9.85
N GLY A 95 7.75 -16.17 10.32
CA GLY A 95 7.71 -14.82 9.74
C GLY A 95 8.64 -14.65 8.55
N GLU A 96 8.21 -13.85 7.57
CA GLU A 96 8.95 -13.57 6.33
C GLU A 96 10.23 -12.77 6.60
N PRO A 97 11.38 -13.07 5.96
CA PRO A 97 12.61 -12.28 6.09
C PRO A 97 12.37 -10.78 5.98
N VAL A 98 12.81 -10.04 7.00
CA VAL A 98 12.76 -8.58 7.03
C VAL A 98 14.08 -8.05 6.47
N ASP A 99 14.01 -7.29 5.37
CA ASP A 99 15.17 -6.62 4.81
C ASP A 99 15.53 -5.41 5.68
N LEU A 100 16.73 -5.44 6.24
CA LEU A 100 17.31 -4.36 7.05
C LEU A 100 18.47 -3.66 6.32
N THR A 101 18.66 -3.95 5.03
CA THR A 101 19.75 -3.41 4.24
C THR A 101 19.53 -1.91 4.05
N PRO A 102 20.41 -1.04 4.57
CA PRO A 102 20.32 0.38 4.26
C PRO A 102 20.59 0.55 2.76
N PRO A 103 19.81 1.38 2.06
CA PRO A 103 20.06 1.68 0.65
C PRO A 103 21.45 2.30 0.50
N TYR A 104 22.28 1.64 -0.32
CA TYR A 104 23.66 2.03 -0.54
C TYR A 104 23.92 2.35 -2.01
N THR A 105 24.73 3.37 -2.27
CA THR A 105 25.31 3.59 -3.59
C THR A 105 26.60 2.79 -3.67
N ALA A 106 26.68 1.83 -4.59
CA ALA A 106 27.94 1.16 -4.90
C ALA A 106 28.80 2.11 -5.74
N ASP A 107 29.42 3.10 -5.10
CA ASP A 107 30.56 3.75 -5.73
C ASP A 107 31.80 2.89 -5.47
N GLY A 108 32.70 2.83 -6.45
CA GLY A 108 33.80 1.87 -6.47
C GLY A 108 34.93 2.19 -5.49
N SER A 109 34.74 3.07 -4.50
CA SER A 109 35.77 3.34 -3.50
C SER A 109 35.76 2.28 -2.41
N ALA A 110 36.90 1.61 -2.25
CA ALA A 110 37.12 0.65 -1.19
C ALA A 110 36.95 1.30 0.20
N ALA A 111 35.81 1.07 0.85
CA ALA A 111 35.65 0.61 2.25
C ALA A 111 34.22 0.83 2.76
N GLY A 112 33.26 0.09 2.21
CA GLY A 112 31.90 -0.04 2.77
C GLY A 112 30.80 0.51 1.86
N PRO A 113 29.54 0.12 2.10
CA PRO A 113 28.39 0.68 1.39
C PRO A 113 28.22 2.17 1.74
N ASP A 114 28.30 3.06 0.75
CA ASP A 114 28.02 4.49 0.94
C ASP A 114 26.52 4.71 1.11
N ILE A 115 26.13 5.38 2.20
CA ILE A 115 24.72 5.65 2.53
C ILE A 115 24.15 6.60 1.46
N SER A 116 23.10 6.17 0.75
CA SER A 116 22.42 7.03 -0.21
C SER A 116 21.67 8.15 0.53
N SER A 117 22.01 9.43 0.30
CA SER A 117 21.35 10.55 0.99
C SER A 117 19.88 10.79 0.57
N GLY A 118 19.39 10.06 -0.44
CA GLY A 118 18.00 10.07 -0.93
C GLY A 118 17.19 8.81 -0.60
N ALA A 119 17.67 8.00 0.33
CA ALA A 119 17.05 6.76 0.79
C ALA A 119 15.64 6.92 1.39
N GLU A 120 14.61 6.29 0.80
CA GLU A 120 13.26 6.23 1.39
C GLU A 120 13.15 5.24 2.56
N TYR A 121 13.95 4.16 2.55
CA TYR A 121 13.94 3.12 3.58
C TYR A 121 15.01 3.37 4.64
N LYS A 122 14.59 3.77 5.86
CA LYS A 122 15.48 4.00 7.01
C LYS A 122 15.07 3.10 8.18
N THR A 123 15.93 2.16 8.57
CA THR A 123 15.80 1.46 9.87
C THR A 123 16.12 2.47 10.97
N ILE A 124 15.11 2.89 11.75
CA ILE A 124 15.28 3.84 12.85
C ILE A 124 15.29 3.08 14.17
N ILE A 125 16.42 3.11 14.87
CA ILE A 125 16.53 2.67 16.27
C ILE A 125 16.66 3.93 17.12
N SER A 126 15.63 4.26 17.90
CA SER A 126 15.63 5.40 18.81
C SER A 126 15.90 4.92 20.24
N TYR A 127 16.91 5.50 20.87
CA TYR A 127 17.21 5.31 22.28
C TYR A 127 17.02 6.66 22.99
N SER A 128 16.14 6.71 23.99
CA SER A 128 15.92 7.90 24.80
C SER A 128 16.52 7.68 26.17
N ASP A 129 17.52 8.49 26.49
CA ASP A 129 18.10 8.62 27.83
C ASP A 129 17.88 10.06 28.30
N ILE A 130 17.75 10.25 29.61
CA ILE A 130 17.52 11.55 30.25
C ILE A 130 18.61 12.58 29.86
N ASN A 131 19.77 12.12 29.39
CA ASN A 131 20.91 12.95 28.99
C ASN A 131 21.17 13.04 27.47
N GLN A 132 20.34 12.49 26.59
CA GLN A 132 20.59 12.44 25.14
C GLN A 132 19.57 13.26 24.34
N VAL A 133 19.72 14.59 24.36
CA VAL A 133 19.15 15.48 23.34
C VAL A 133 20.26 15.83 22.35
N MET A 134 20.54 14.94 21.40
CA MET A 134 21.14 15.33 20.14
C MET A 134 20.46 14.57 19.00
N SER A 135 19.59 15.31 18.31
CA SER A 135 18.93 14.90 17.08
C SER A 135 19.98 14.90 15.97
N ASP A 136 20.53 13.74 15.63
CA ASP A 136 21.36 13.61 14.43
C ASP A 136 20.45 13.51 13.20
N VAL A 137 20.19 14.68 12.60
CA VAL A 137 19.66 14.84 11.25
C VAL A 137 20.88 15.02 10.34
N PRO A 138 21.09 14.17 9.32
CA PRO A 138 22.16 14.40 8.37
C PRO A 138 21.80 15.59 7.48
N GLY A 139 22.59 16.65 7.57
CA GLY A 139 22.61 17.77 6.64
C GLY A 139 24.05 18.24 6.48
N VAL A 140 24.71 17.76 5.42
CA VAL A 140 25.28 18.47 4.26
C VAL A 140 25.97 17.41 3.41
#